data_AF-A0A843GQ91-F1
#
_entry.id   AF-A0A843GQ91-F1
#
_cell.length_a   1.000
_cell.length_b   1.000
_cell.length_c   1.000
_cell.angle_alpha   90.00
_cell.angle_beta   90.00
_cell.angle_gamma   90.00
#
_symmetry.space_group_name_H-M   'P 1'
#
loop_
_entity.id
_entity.type
_entity.pdbx_description
1 polymer ?
#
loop_
_entity_poly.entity_id
_entity_poly.type
_entity_poly.pdbx_seq_one_letter_code
_entity_poly.pdbx_strand_id
1 'polypeptide(L)'
;MQRNSLPPIQSSFLSCEKDTELILNRLFIDGKQYSRWLKRLLIINNKDCLDKNITKYDDIVDKFSVSDLIDKQYIRTTPRLELNEHEDVQSYILLNFDNFTTNSVNNQFRDCIINFDIICHTKQWDLNDLRVRPLMIAGYIDGILNLGKLSGVGETVFLGCNELILDQNLAGYTLSYQVVHFSEDDAKLEALASQ
;
A
#
# COMPACT_ATOMS: atom_id res chain seq x y z
N MET A 1 -43.23 -11.68 17.06
CA MET A 1 -42.42 -10.45 17.02
C MET A 1 -41.31 -10.66 16.01
N GLN A 2 -41.45 -10.14 14.79
CA GLN A 2 -40.34 -10.10 13.84
C GLN A 2 -39.35 -9.05 14.35
N ARG A 3 -38.11 -9.47 14.63
CA ARG A 3 -37.02 -8.51 14.83
C ARG A 3 -36.81 -7.82 13.48
N ASN A 4 -37.21 -6.57 13.37
CA ASN A 4 -36.79 -5.70 12.28
C ASN A 4 -35.28 -5.50 12.43
N SER A 5 -34.48 -6.38 11.83
CA SER A 5 -33.05 -6.13 11.64
C SER A 5 -32.93 -4.95 10.68
N LEU A 6 -32.20 -3.91 11.10
CA LEU A 6 -31.84 -2.83 10.20
C LEU A 6 -31.11 -3.44 8.99
N PRO A 7 -31.36 -2.94 7.76
CA PRO A 7 -30.61 -3.39 6.60
C PRO A 7 -29.11 -3.11 6.82
N PRO A 8 -28.22 -3.96 6.27
CA PRO A 8 -26.79 -3.76 6.39
C PRO A 8 -26.38 -2.41 5.80
N ILE A 9 -25.50 -1.69 6.49
CA ILE A 9 -24.97 -0.41 6.03
C ILE A 9 -24.00 -0.68 4.88
N GLN A 10 -24.28 -0.11 3.71
CA GLN A 10 -23.40 -0.16 2.54
C GLN A 10 -22.62 1.16 2.45
N SER A 11 -21.30 1.09 2.63
CA SER A 11 -20.43 2.26 2.67
C SER A 11 -18.98 1.86 2.42
N SER A 12 -18.30 2.52 1.47
CA SER A 12 -16.87 2.29 1.23
C SER A 12 -15.99 2.66 2.42
N PHE A 13 -16.42 3.61 3.26
CA PHE A 13 -15.69 3.93 4.49
C PHE A 13 -15.59 2.72 5.44
N LEU A 14 -16.58 1.82 5.40
CA LEU A 14 -16.60 0.60 6.22
C LEU A 14 -15.92 -0.59 5.53
N SER A 15 -15.55 -0.49 4.25
CA SER A 15 -14.76 -1.50 3.54
C SER A 15 -13.25 -1.23 3.62
N CYS A 16 -12.83 0.01 3.89
CA CYS A 16 -11.41 0.39 3.94
C CYS A 16 -10.54 -0.52 4.83
N GLU A 17 -11.08 -1.06 5.93
CA GLU A 17 -10.37 -2.03 6.78
C GLU A 17 -10.01 -3.30 6.00
N LYS A 18 -10.99 -3.88 5.30
CA LYS A 18 -10.81 -5.08 4.47
C LYS A 18 -9.94 -4.80 3.25
N ASP A 19 -10.11 -3.64 2.64
CA ASP A 19 -9.28 -3.20 1.52
C ASP A 19 -7.82 -3.05 1.94
N THR A 20 -7.59 -2.47 3.12
CA THR A 20 -6.25 -2.38 3.73
C THR A 20 -5.66 -3.76 3.94
N GLU A 21 -6.39 -4.69 4.57
CA GLU A 21 -5.93 -6.05 4.77
C GLU A 21 -5.53 -6.73 3.45
N LEU A 22 -6.39 -6.63 2.43
CA LEU A 22 -6.13 -7.20 1.10
C LEU A 22 -4.90 -6.60 0.43
N ILE A 23 -4.74 -5.27 0.50
CA ILE A 23 -3.58 -4.55 -0.02
C ILE A 23 -2.30 -5.05 0.66
N LEU A 24 -2.30 -5.13 1.99
CA LEU A 24 -1.14 -5.57 2.74
C LEU A 24 -0.80 -7.04 2.47
N ASN A 25 -1.79 -7.91 2.34
CA ASN A 25 -1.58 -9.30 1.97
C ASN A 25 -0.92 -9.42 0.58
N ARG A 26 -1.39 -8.66 -0.40
CA ARG A 26 -0.77 -8.63 -1.73
C ARG A 26 0.67 -8.16 -1.69
N LEU A 27 0.92 -7.05 -1.01
CA LEU A 27 2.23 -6.45 -0.91
C LEU A 27 3.22 -7.35 -0.17
N PHE A 28 2.80 -7.99 0.94
CA PHE A 28 3.73 -8.59 1.90
C PHE A 28 3.60 -10.11 2.08
N ILE A 29 2.65 -10.76 1.42
CA ILE A 29 2.41 -12.22 1.51
C ILE A 29 2.39 -12.86 0.11
N ASP A 30 1.51 -12.41 -0.79
CA ASP A 30 1.18 -13.14 -2.02
C ASP A 30 2.33 -13.17 -3.04
N GLY A 31 3.07 -12.06 -3.15
CA GLY A 31 4.14 -11.87 -4.13
C GLY A 31 5.44 -12.63 -3.85
N LYS A 32 5.49 -13.46 -2.80
CA LYS A 32 6.66 -14.22 -2.26
C LYS A 32 8.00 -13.48 -2.40
N GLN A 33 8.64 -13.57 -3.56
CA GLN A 33 9.91 -12.87 -3.83
C GLN A 33 9.77 -11.35 -3.71
N TYR A 34 8.73 -10.75 -4.31
CA TYR A 34 8.56 -9.29 -4.35
C TYR A 34 8.18 -8.76 -2.97
N SER A 35 7.34 -9.49 -2.25
CA SER A 35 7.02 -9.21 -0.85
C SER A 35 8.26 -9.20 0.04
N ARG A 36 9.17 -10.16 -0.16
CA ARG A 36 10.44 -10.21 0.55
C ARG A 36 11.36 -9.04 0.19
N TRP A 37 11.44 -8.65 -1.08
CA TRP A 37 12.20 -7.45 -1.49
C TRP A 37 11.64 -6.18 -0.89
N LEU A 38 10.32 -6.03 -0.87
CA LEU A 38 9.66 -4.89 -0.26
C LEU A 38 9.93 -4.84 1.25
N LYS A 39 9.84 -5.98 1.97
CA LYS A 39 10.25 -6.06 3.38
C LYS A 39 11.72 -5.68 3.58
N ARG A 40 12.63 -6.14 2.72
CA ARG A 40 14.07 -5.76 2.78
C ARG A 40 14.26 -4.25 2.62
N LEU A 41 13.51 -3.60 1.74
CA LEU A 41 13.57 -2.14 1.56
C LEU A 41 13.06 -1.35 2.77
N LEU A 42 12.11 -1.91 3.54
CA LEU A 42 11.60 -1.26 4.76
C LEU A 42 12.50 -1.51 5.97
N ILE A 43 12.96 -2.76 6.16
CA ILE A 43 13.63 -3.22 7.39
C ILE A 43 15.16 -3.05 7.32
N ILE A 44 15.76 -3.23 6.14
CA ILE A 44 17.24 -3.30 6.00
C ILE A 44 17.77 -1.98 5.45
N ASN A 45 18.39 -1.19 6.32
CA ASN A 45 18.90 0.15 6.03
C ASN A 45 20.28 0.20 5.38
N ASN A 46 20.74 -0.90 4.78
CA ASN A 46 21.98 -0.96 4.02
C ASN A 46 21.73 -0.82 2.53
N LYS A 47 22.71 -0.29 1.80
CA LYS A 47 22.63 -0.10 0.34
C LYS A 47 22.48 -1.42 -0.43
N ASP A 48 23.02 -2.50 0.13
CA ASP A 48 23.00 -3.85 -0.42
C ASP A 48 21.74 -4.65 -0.03
N CYS A 49 20.69 -4.02 0.51
CA CYS A 49 19.47 -4.72 0.95
C CYS A 49 18.80 -5.53 -0.18
N LEU A 50 19.02 -5.10 -1.43
CA LEU A 50 18.54 -5.77 -2.63
C LEU A 50 19.52 -6.82 -3.23
N ASP A 51 20.62 -7.14 -2.56
CA ASP A 51 21.55 -8.20 -3.02
C ASP A 51 20.98 -9.59 -2.69
N LYS A 52 20.85 -10.42 -3.72
CA LYS A 52 20.37 -11.81 -3.67
C LYS A 52 21.35 -12.74 -2.96
N ASN A 53 22.63 -12.41 -2.97
CA ASN A 53 23.68 -13.24 -2.39
C ASN A 53 23.74 -13.12 -0.87
N ILE A 54 23.10 -12.09 -0.30
CA ILE A 54 23.08 -11.85 1.14
C ILE A 54 21.85 -12.52 1.74
N THR A 55 21.99 -13.81 2.06
CA THR A 55 20.90 -14.64 2.61
C THR A 55 20.49 -14.25 4.03
N LYS A 56 21.40 -13.69 4.84
CA LYS A 56 21.09 -13.23 6.21
C LYS A 56 19.95 -12.21 6.27
N TYR A 57 19.70 -11.48 5.18
CA TYR A 57 18.59 -10.53 5.12
C TYR A 57 17.24 -11.25 5.03
N ASP A 58 17.19 -12.44 4.43
CA ASP A 58 15.98 -13.27 4.41
C ASP A 58 15.64 -13.76 5.82
N ASP A 59 16.65 -14.22 6.56
CA ASP A 59 16.47 -14.64 7.96
C ASP A 59 15.97 -13.51 8.87
N ILE A 60 16.27 -12.26 8.54
CA ILE A 60 15.78 -11.09 9.27
C ILE A 60 14.33 -10.81 8.88
N VAL A 61 14.02 -10.67 7.58
CA VAL A 61 12.67 -10.26 7.14
C VAL A 61 11.62 -11.36 7.30
N ASP A 62 12.02 -12.63 7.29
CA ASP A 62 11.11 -13.77 7.52
C ASP A 62 10.63 -13.83 8.99
N LYS A 63 11.28 -13.10 9.92
CA LYS A 63 10.81 -12.92 11.30
C LYS A 63 9.70 -11.87 11.46
N PHE A 64 9.39 -11.12 10.41
CA PHE A 64 8.40 -10.05 10.44
C PHE A 64 7.12 -10.50 9.73
N SER A 65 6.05 -10.65 10.51
CA SER A 65 4.68 -10.72 10.00
C SER A 65 4.20 -9.35 9.50
N VAL A 66 3.03 -9.30 8.85
CA VAL A 66 2.40 -8.02 8.49
C VAL A 66 2.05 -7.22 9.75
N SER A 67 1.57 -7.90 10.81
CA SER A 67 1.32 -7.26 12.12
C SER A 67 2.60 -6.65 12.69
N ASP A 68 3.75 -7.32 12.61
CA ASP A 68 5.02 -6.75 13.07
C ASP A 68 5.41 -5.48 12.29
N LEU A 69 5.13 -5.43 10.99
CA LEU A 69 5.38 -4.23 10.17
C LEU A 69 4.52 -3.04 10.62
N ILE A 70 3.29 -3.29 11.06
CA ILE A 70 2.37 -2.28 11.58
C ILE A 70 2.76 -1.87 13.00
N ASP A 71 2.95 -2.84 13.89
CA ASP A 71 3.27 -2.61 15.31
C ASP A 71 4.61 -1.88 15.47
N LYS A 72 5.59 -2.21 14.63
CA LYS A 72 6.90 -1.53 14.58
C LYS A 72 6.92 -0.31 13.65
N GLN A 73 5.74 0.09 13.16
CA GLN A 73 5.51 1.36 12.47
C GLN A 73 6.21 1.53 11.09
N TYR A 74 6.67 0.45 10.46
CA TYR A 74 7.10 0.46 9.05
C TYR A 74 5.92 0.73 8.10
N ILE A 75 4.74 0.25 8.48
CA ILE A 75 3.48 0.49 7.78
C ILE A 75 2.55 1.23 8.73
N ARG A 76 1.97 2.33 8.27
CA ARG A 76 1.05 3.16 9.05
C ARG A 76 -0.22 3.39 8.27
N THR A 77 -1.34 3.48 8.96
CA THR A 77 -2.63 3.94 8.41
C THR A 77 -3.09 5.26 9.02
N THR A 78 -2.29 5.81 9.94
CA THR A 78 -2.53 7.09 10.58
C THR A 78 -1.44 8.09 10.16
N PRO A 79 -1.77 9.37 9.96
CA PRO A 79 -0.84 10.35 9.39
C PRO A 79 0.27 10.80 10.36
N ARG A 80 0.37 10.18 11.54
CA ARG A 80 1.31 10.59 12.59
C ARG A 80 2.64 9.88 12.40
N LEU A 81 3.70 10.65 12.15
CA LEU A 81 5.09 10.19 12.19
C LEU A 81 5.72 10.66 13.51
N GLU A 82 5.90 9.74 14.44
CA GLU A 82 6.69 9.99 15.64
C GLU A 82 8.15 9.69 15.32
N LEU A 83 9.03 10.67 15.58
CA LEU A 83 10.47 10.55 15.38
C LEU A 83 11.13 10.73 16.73
N ASN A 84 11.54 9.63 17.35
CA ASN A 84 12.26 9.68 18.62
C ASN A 84 13.74 10.00 18.37
N GLU A 85 14.38 10.79 19.23
CA GLU A 85 15.78 11.25 19.06
C GLU A 85 16.81 10.11 18.99
N HIS A 86 16.43 8.88 19.38
CA HIS A 86 17.27 7.69 19.40
C HIS A 86 16.70 6.53 18.57
N GLU A 87 15.66 6.76 17.78
CA GLU A 87 15.15 5.72 16.89
C GLU A 87 16.07 5.53 15.70
N ASP A 88 16.38 4.27 15.41
CA ASP A 88 16.99 3.91 14.15
C ASP A 88 16.09 4.39 13.02
N VAL A 89 16.70 5.14 12.13
CA VAL A 89 16.06 5.75 10.98
C VAL A 89 15.49 4.67 10.05
N GLN A 90 14.18 4.61 9.84
CA GLN A 90 13.51 3.60 9.03
C GLN A 90 13.00 4.14 7.68
N SER A 91 12.53 3.23 6.83
CA SER A 91 11.67 3.56 5.70
C SER A 91 10.22 3.20 6.02
N TYR A 92 9.30 4.10 5.70
CA TYR A 92 7.90 4.05 6.08
C TYR A 92 7.01 4.01 4.85
N ILE A 93 5.90 3.28 4.95
CA ILE A 93 4.75 3.36 4.05
C ILE A 93 3.56 3.82 4.87
N LEU A 94 3.03 5.00 4.58
CA LEU A 94 1.75 5.45 5.08
C LEU A 94 0.68 5.20 4.01
N LEU A 95 -0.26 4.32 4.33
CA LEU A 95 -1.41 3.98 3.50
C LEU A 95 -2.63 4.76 3.98
N ASN A 96 -3.22 5.59 3.11
CA ASN A 96 -4.43 6.32 3.42
C ASN A 96 -5.46 6.24 2.28
N PHE A 97 -6.71 6.48 2.64
CA PHE A 97 -7.83 6.60 1.73
C PHE A 97 -8.35 8.03 1.82
N ASP A 98 -8.45 8.72 0.70
CA ASP A 98 -8.87 10.12 0.64
C ASP A 98 -9.77 10.37 -0.58
N ASN A 99 -10.26 11.59 -0.72
CA ASN A 99 -11.04 12.07 -1.87
C ASN A 99 -12.22 11.17 -2.23
N PHE A 100 -12.99 10.76 -1.20
CA PHE A 100 -14.19 9.98 -1.40
C PHE A 100 -15.23 10.77 -2.20
N THR A 101 -15.63 10.23 -3.35
CA THR A 101 -16.57 10.87 -4.28
C THR A 101 -17.71 9.94 -4.64
N THR A 102 -18.84 10.53 -5.04
CA THR A 102 -19.99 9.75 -5.52
C THR A 102 -19.69 9.15 -6.88
N ASN A 103 -19.97 7.86 -7.03
CA ASN A 103 -19.92 7.18 -8.31
C ASN A 103 -21.29 7.32 -9.01
N SER A 104 -21.30 7.71 -10.28
CA SER A 104 -22.54 7.93 -11.04
C SER A 104 -23.27 6.64 -11.44
N VAL A 105 -22.56 5.50 -11.41
CA VAL A 105 -23.08 4.16 -11.73
C VAL A 105 -23.46 3.40 -10.46
N ASN A 106 -22.66 3.51 -9.39
CA ASN A 106 -22.89 2.86 -8.11
C ASN A 106 -23.11 3.88 -6.98
N ASN A 107 -24.36 4.17 -6.63
CA ASN A 107 -24.68 5.18 -5.60
C ASN A 107 -24.44 4.70 -4.14
N GLN A 108 -24.24 3.39 -3.93
CA GLN A 108 -24.05 2.80 -2.61
C GLN A 108 -22.60 2.94 -2.15
N PHE A 109 -21.65 2.77 -3.06
CA PHE A 109 -20.22 2.87 -2.77
C PHE A 109 -19.66 4.21 -3.23
N ARG A 110 -18.55 4.63 -2.62
CA ARG A 110 -17.83 5.85 -2.98
C ARG A 110 -16.52 5.45 -3.65
N ASP A 111 -16.23 6.07 -4.77
CA ASP A 111 -14.89 6.03 -5.34
C ASP A 111 -13.97 6.79 -4.40
N CYS A 112 -12.70 6.39 -4.33
CA CYS A 112 -11.72 7.05 -3.49
C CYS A 112 -10.34 7.02 -4.14
N ILE A 113 -9.42 7.77 -3.56
CA ILE A 113 -8.00 7.70 -3.87
C ILE A 113 -7.32 6.96 -2.73
N ILE A 114 -6.55 5.93 -3.08
CA ILE A 114 -5.60 5.30 -2.17
C ILE A 114 -4.25 5.95 -2.38
N ASN A 115 -3.67 6.48 -1.32
CA ASN A 115 -2.31 7.01 -1.36
C ASN A 115 -1.36 6.11 -0.56
N PHE A 116 -0.17 5.92 -1.13
CA PHE A 116 1.00 5.39 -0.44
C PHE A 116 2.04 6.50 -0.33
N ASP A 117 2.17 7.10 0.85
CA ASP A 117 3.27 8.00 1.14
C ASP A 117 4.47 7.16 1.59
N ILE A 118 5.46 7.07 0.70
CA ILE A 118 6.73 6.40 0.95
C ILE A 118 7.68 7.45 1.50
N ILE A 119 8.14 7.25 2.72
CA ILE A 119 9.04 8.18 3.40
C ILE A 119 10.31 7.41 3.75
N CYS A 120 11.45 7.89 3.27
CA CYS A 120 12.75 7.30 3.54
C CYS A 120 13.70 8.39 4.02
N HIS A 121 14.64 8.01 4.86
CA HIS A 121 15.68 8.97 5.21
C HIS A 121 16.66 9.17 4.06
N THR A 122 16.96 10.43 3.72
CA THR A 122 17.72 10.84 2.54
C THR A 122 19.10 10.17 2.44
N LYS A 123 19.80 9.99 3.57
CA LYS A 123 21.07 9.22 3.63
C LYS A 123 20.99 7.75 3.21
N GLN A 124 19.82 7.13 3.26
CA GLN A 124 19.58 5.72 2.92
C GLN A 124 18.95 5.56 1.52
N TRP A 125 18.80 6.65 0.76
CA TRP A 125 18.21 6.63 -0.57
C TRP A 125 19.08 5.86 -1.57
N ASP A 126 20.40 6.03 -1.53
CA ASP A 126 21.31 5.38 -2.47
C ASP A 126 21.42 3.87 -2.19
N LEU A 127 20.99 3.05 -3.15
CA LEU A 127 21.10 1.59 -3.13
C LEU A 127 22.17 1.07 -4.10
N ASN A 128 23.07 1.94 -4.58
CA ASN A 128 24.00 1.73 -5.68
C ASN A 128 23.30 1.52 -7.05
N ASP A 129 24.09 1.54 -8.12
CA ASP A 129 23.63 1.32 -9.50
C ASP A 129 22.50 2.26 -9.94
N LEU A 130 22.55 3.52 -9.47
CA LEU A 130 21.51 4.54 -9.73
C LEU A 130 20.12 4.18 -9.20
N ARG A 131 20.03 3.19 -8.30
CA ARG A 131 18.77 2.81 -7.65
C ARG A 131 18.54 3.68 -6.41
N VAL A 132 17.31 4.18 -6.31
CA VAL A 132 16.87 5.05 -5.22
C VAL A 132 15.81 4.32 -4.41
N ARG A 133 16.02 4.16 -3.09
CA ARG A 133 15.18 3.38 -2.19
C ARG A 133 13.68 3.69 -2.30
N PRO A 134 13.21 4.93 -2.13
CA PRO A 134 11.78 5.21 -2.20
C PRO A 134 11.17 4.92 -3.60
N LEU A 135 11.94 5.07 -4.69
CA LEU A 135 11.48 4.67 -6.03
C LEU A 135 11.43 3.14 -6.21
N MET A 136 12.33 2.39 -5.57
CA MET A 136 12.24 0.93 -5.57
C MET A 136 11.02 0.44 -4.80
N ILE A 137 10.71 1.06 -3.66
CA ILE A 137 9.47 0.78 -2.91
C ILE A 137 8.26 1.10 -3.79
N ALA A 138 8.25 2.27 -4.45
CA ALA A 138 7.20 2.67 -5.39
C ALA A 138 6.97 1.64 -6.49
N GLY A 139 8.04 1.19 -7.15
CA GLY A 139 7.97 0.21 -8.24
C GLY A 139 7.43 -1.15 -7.80
N TYR A 140 7.74 -1.61 -6.58
CA TYR A 140 7.15 -2.84 -6.05
C TYR A 140 5.67 -2.67 -5.69
N ILE A 141 5.26 -1.52 -5.14
CA ILE A 141 3.85 -1.24 -4.86
C ILE A 141 3.06 -1.19 -6.17
N ASP A 142 3.54 -0.45 -7.17
CA ASP A 142 2.89 -0.32 -8.48
C ASP A 142 2.78 -1.66 -9.21
N GLY A 143 3.88 -2.41 -9.30
CA GLY A 143 3.88 -3.71 -9.95
C GLY A 143 2.97 -4.76 -9.29
N ILE A 144 2.57 -4.56 -8.03
CA ILE A 144 1.67 -5.46 -7.29
C ILE A 144 0.21 -4.96 -7.31
N LEU A 145 -0.02 -3.65 -7.26
CA LEU A 145 -1.35 -3.08 -7.05
C LEU A 145 -2.01 -2.50 -8.29
N ASN A 146 -1.26 -2.10 -9.32
CA ASN A 146 -1.88 -1.50 -10.49
C ASN A 146 -2.77 -2.53 -11.21
N LEU A 147 -4.02 -2.14 -11.53
CA LEU A 147 -5.06 -3.00 -12.09
C LEU A 147 -5.45 -4.18 -11.18
N GLY A 148 -5.21 -4.03 -9.87
CA GLY A 148 -5.62 -4.98 -8.85
C GLY A 148 -7.09 -4.80 -8.46
N LYS A 149 -7.80 -5.90 -8.17
CA LYS A 149 -9.18 -5.83 -7.64
C LYS A 149 -9.18 -5.66 -6.12
N LEU A 150 -9.87 -4.70 -5.54
CA LEU A 150 -9.98 -4.61 -4.07
C LEU A 150 -11.15 -5.43 -3.53
N SER A 151 -11.49 -5.30 -2.24
CA SER A 151 -12.65 -6.00 -1.70
C SER A 151 -13.93 -5.45 -2.34
N GLY A 152 -14.79 -6.33 -2.85
CA GLY A 152 -15.95 -5.93 -3.65
C GLY A 152 -15.64 -5.77 -5.14
N VAL A 153 -16.29 -4.79 -5.80
CA VAL A 153 -16.22 -4.55 -7.26
C VAL A 153 -15.35 -3.32 -7.58
N GLY A 154 -14.26 -3.12 -6.85
CA GLY A 154 -13.34 -2.00 -7.05
C GLY A 154 -12.10 -2.39 -7.86
N GLU A 155 -11.72 -1.62 -8.88
CA GLU A 155 -10.41 -1.74 -9.56
C GLU A 155 -9.52 -0.54 -9.22
N THR A 156 -8.24 -0.79 -8.98
CA THR A 156 -7.22 0.24 -8.77
C THR A 156 -6.59 0.69 -10.08
N VAL A 157 -6.68 1.98 -10.37
CA VAL A 157 -6.06 2.61 -11.54
C VAL A 157 -5.00 3.60 -11.06
N PHE A 158 -3.76 3.45 -11.51
CA PHE A 158 -2.69 4.38 -11.18
C PHE A 158 -3.02 5.80 -11.69
N LEU A 159 -2.95 6.79 -10.80
CA LEU A 159 -3.18 8.20 -11.11
C LEU A 159 -1.88 8.98 -11.28
N GLY A 160 -0.88 8.69 -10.45
CA GLY A 160 0.36 9.45 -10.46
C GLY A 160 1.26 9.14 -9.28
N CYS A 161 2.47 9.69 -9.36
CA CYS A 161 3.49 9.61 -8.33
C CYS A 161 4.15 10.99 -8.21
N ASN A 162 4.12 11.58 -7.02
CA ASN A 162 4.66 12.91 -6.76
C ASN A 162 5.75 12.84 -5.67
N GLU A 163 6.75 13.70 -5.77
CA GLU A 163 7.76 13.82 -4.72
C GLU A 163 7.14 14.40 -3.43
N LEU A 164 7.52 13.82 -2.30
CA LEU A 164 7.09 14.23 -0.96
C LEU A 164 8.34 14.62 -0.16
N ILE A 165 8.51 15.91 0.13
CA ILE A 165 9.65 16.41 0.93
C ILE A 165 9.10 16.89 2.27
N LEU A 166 9.49 16.24 3.37
CA LEU A 166 9.11 16.65 4.72
C LEU A 166 10.18 17.57 5.31
N ASP A 167 11.44 17.15 5.26
CA ASP A 167 12.60 17.94 5.62
C ASP A 167 13.88 17.42 4.93
N GLN A 168 15.05 17.94 5.33
CA GLN A 168 16.35 17.54 4.76
C GLN A 168 16.74 16.06 5.02
N ASN A 169 16.17 15.46 6.05
CA ASN A 169 16.43 14.09 6.48
C ASN A 169 15.36 13.14 5.98
N LEU A 170 14.11 13.57 5.81
CA LEU A 170 12.96 12.72 5.45
C LEU A 170 12.27 13.24 4.19
N ALA A 171 12.26 12.38 3.17
CA ALA A 171 11.57 12.62 1.92
C ALA A 171 11.21 11.30 1.24
N GLY A 172 10.45 11.36 0.16
CA GLY A 172 10.18 10.22 -0.71
C GLY A 172 9.11 10.56 -1.75
N TYR A 173 8.09 9.71 -1.88
CA TYR A 173 7.08 9.84 -2.93
C TYR A 173 5.70 9.43 -2.44
N THR A 174 4.67 10.12 -2.94
CA THR A 174 3.27 9.73 -2.80
C THR A 174 2.81 9.07 -4.09
N LEU A 175 2.42 7.79 -4.04
CA LEU A 175 1.74 7.10 -5.14
C LEU A 175 0.24 7.17 -4.90
N SER A 176 -0.51 7.54 -5.94
CA SER A 176 -1.97 7.66 -5.87
C SER A 176 -2.64 6.70 -6.84
N TYR A 177 -3.65 5.98 -6.37
CA TYR A 177 -4.49 5.10 -7.18
C TYR A 177 -5.95 5.49 -7.01
N GLN A 178 -6.69 5.62 -8.11
CA GLN A 178 -8.14 5.73 -8.07
C GLN A 178 -8.74 4.35 -7.88
N VAL A 179 -9.68 4.23 -6.96
CA VAL A 179 -10.53 3.05 -6.84
C VAL A 179 -11.87 3.38 -7.45
N VAL A 180 -12.18 2.71 -8.56
CA VAL A 180 -13.50 2.82 -9.22
C VAL A 180 -14.34 1.63 -8.82
N HIS A 181 -15.47 1.86 -8.15
CA HIS A 181 -16.39 0.81 -7.74
C HIS A 181 -17.47 0.59 -8.80
N PHE A 182 -17.54 -0.60 -9.38
CA PHE A 182 -18.59 -0.98 -10.32
C PHE A 182 -19.78 -1.64 -9.59
N SER A 183 -20.87 -1.91 -10.31
CA SER A 183 -21.94 -2.78 -9.81
C SER A 183 -21.62 -4.26 -10.13
N GLU A 184 -22.20 -5.22 -9.40
CA GLU A 184 -22.02 -6.66 -9.70
C GLU A 184 -22.49 -7.05 -11.11
N ASP A 185 -23.40 -6.27 -11.70
CA ASP A 185 -23.92 -6.49 -13.05
C ASP A 185 -22.92 -6.03 -14.13
N ASP A 186 -22.15 -4.97 -13.87
CA ASP A 186 -21.08 -4.51 -14.77
C ASP A 186 -19.94 -5.52 -14.84
N ALA A 187 -19.56 -6.11 -13.70
CA ALA A 187 -18.51 -7.13 -13.64
C ALA A 187 -18.88 -8.42 -14.40
N LYS A 188 -20.17 -8.76 -14.49
CA LYS A 188 -20.67 -9.89 -15.30
C LYS A 188 -20.68 -9.56 -16.79
N LEU A 189 -20.98 -8.32 -17.18
CA LEU A 189 -21.01 -7.90 -18.57
C LEU A 189 -19.61 -7.85 -19.21
N GLU A 190 -18.58 -7.38 -18.48
CA GLU A 190 -17.19 -7.43 -18.98
C GLU A 190 -16.66 -8.87 -19.13
N ALA A 191 -17.01 -9.76 -18.20
CA ALA A 191 -16.63 -11.17 -18.25
C ALA A 191 -17.25 -11.91 -19.45
N LEU A 192 -18.40 -11.45 -19.94
CA LEU A 192 -19.08 -11.96 -21.14
C LEU A 192 -18.54 -11.33 -22.42
N ALA A 193 -18.07 -10.07 -22.38
CA ALA A 193 -17.49 -9.38 -23.53
C ALA A 193 -16.03 -9.80 -23.85
N SER A 194 -15.37 -10.47 -22.90
CA SER A 194 -14.00 -10.96 -23.02
C SER A 194 -13.89 -12.45 -23.43
N GLN A 195 -15.02 -13.05 -23.84
CA GLN A 195 -15.13 -14.40 -24.41
C GLN A 195 -15.43 -14.34 -25.90
#